data_AF-A0A7G6RP50-F1
#
_entry.id   AF-A0A7G6RP50-F1
#
_cell.length_a   1.000
_cell.length_b   1.000
_cell.length_c   1.000
_cell.angle_alpha   90.00
_cell.angle_beta   90.00
_cell.angle_gamma   90.00
#
_symmetry.space_group_name_H-M   'P 1'
#
loop_
_entity.id
_entity.type
_entity.pdbx_description
1 polymer ?
#
loop_
_entity_poly.entity_id
_entity_poly.type
_entity_poly.pdbx_seq_one_letter_code
_entity_poly.pdbx_strand_id
1 'polypeptide(L)'
;MYHRFVERRVEEALSDTPVVLIVGPRRAGKTTLVRKMDDESRRYITLDDQTVLAAAQSDPAGFVHGLDRVISDEIQRAPELLRNRCSGPTLPSPS
;
A
#
# COMPACT_ATOMS: atom_id res chain seq x y z
N MET A 1 -12.93 -19.39 -4.32
CA MET A 1 -12.65 -18.95 -5.71
C MET A 1 -12.98 -17.46 -5.86
N TYR A 2 -12.18 -16.57 -5.26
CA TYR A 2 -12.35 -15.10 -5.34
C TYR A 2 -11.15 -14.39 -6.01
N HIS A 3 -10.11 -15.15 -6.32
CA HIS A 3 -8.78 -14.66 -6.68
C HIS A 3 -8.78 -13.73 -7.90
N ARG A 4 -9.40 -14.16 -9.01
CA ARG A 4 -9.39 -13.44 -10.29
C ARG A 4 -10.13 -12.10 -10.28
N PHE A 5 -11.13 -11.94 -9.41
CA PHE A 5 -11.94 -10.72 -9.38
C PHE A 5 -11.28 -9.60 -8.56
N VAL A 6 -10.58 -9.94 -7.48
CA VAL A 6 -9.94 -8.94 -6.62
C VAL A 6 -8.61 -8.49 -7.22
N GLU A 7 -7.83 -9.41 -7.78
CA GLU A 7 -6.53 -9.13 -8.41
C GLU A 7 -6.65 -8.10 -9.53
N ARG A 8 -7.54 -8.33 -10.51
CA ARG A 8 -7.82 -7.37 -11.58
C ARG A 8 -8.27 -6.00 -11.06
N ARG A 9 -9.08 -5.96 -9.99
CA ARG A 9 -9.52 -4.70 -9.40
C ARG A 9 -8.41 -3.94 -8.69
N VAL A 10 -7.48 -4.66 -8.08
CA VAL A 10 -6.30 -4.05 -7.46
C VAL A 10 -5.37 -3.51 -8.54
N GLU A 11 -5.17 -4.22 -9.65
CA GLU A 11 -4.40 -3.72 -10.81
C GLU A 11 -5.04 -2.49 -11.46
N GLU A 12 -6.36 -2.54 -11.72
CA GLU A 12 -7.12 -1.40 -12.24
C GLU A 12 -7.00 -0.18 -11.30
N ALA A 13 -7.18 -0.37 -9.99
CA ALA A 13 -7.08 0.72 -9.03
C ALA A 13 -5.65 1.27 -8.91
N LEU A 14 -4.61 0.43 -8.99
CA LEU A 14 -3.20 0.87 -9.01
C LEU A 14 -2.82 1.62 -10.29
N SER A 15 -3.57 1.44 -11.39
CA SER A 15 -3.36 2.19 -12.63
C SER A 15 -3.90 3.62 -12.58
N ASP A 16 -4.88 3.88 -11.71
CA ASP A 16 -5.59 5.17 -11.58
C ASP A 16 -5.24 5.92 -10.28
N THR A 17 -4.88 5.19 -9.21
CA THR A 17 -4.59 5.74 -7.87
C THR A 17 -3.25 5.19 -7.35
N PRO A 18 -2.32 6.02 -6.82
CA PRO A 18 -0.99 5.56 -6.39
C PRO A 18 -1.01 4.64 -5.15
N VAL A 19 -2.15 4.53 -4.45
CA VAL A 19 -2.29 3.73 -3.23
C VAL A 19 -3.59 2.93 -3.27
N VAL A 20 -3.50 1.62 -3.02
CA VAL A 20 -4.66 0.72 -2.88
C VAL A 20 -4.66 0.08 -1.50
N LEU A 21 -5.73 0.31 -0.74
CA LEU A 21 -5.93 -0.28 0.58
C LEU A 21 -6.82 -1.53 0.47
N ILE A 22 -6.29 -2.69 0.85
CA ILE A 22 -7.06 -3.95 0.86
C ILE A 22 -7.56 -4.23 2.27
N VAL A 23 -8.86 -4.01 2.49
CA VAL A 23 -9.52 -4.29 3.78
C VAL A 23 -10.37 -5.56 3.67
N GLY A 24 -10.33 -6.40 4.70
CA GLY A 24 -11.21 -7.58 4.77
C GLY A 24 -11.04 -8.39 6.06
N PRO A 25 -11.89 -9.41 6.29
CA PRO A 25 -11.94 -10.19 7.53
C PRO A 25 -10.57 -10.77 7.94
N ARG A 26 -10.34 -10.94 9.25
CA ARG A 26 -9.16 -11.67 9.75
C ARG A 26 -9.14 -13.06 9.11
N ARG A 27 -7.96 -13.50 8.62
CA ARG A 27 -7.73 -14.79 7.92
C ARG A 27 -8.41 -14.98 6.55
N ALA A 28 -8.88 -13.91 5.90
CA ALA A 28 -9.41 -14.00 4.53
C ALA A 28 -8.35 -14.28 3.42
N GLY A 29 -7.09 -14.54 3.78
CA GLY A 29 -6.01 -14.78 2.81
C GLY A 29 -5.51 -13.53 2.08
N LYS A 30 -5.71 -12.33 2.65
CA LYS A 30 -5.30 -11.04 2.05
C LYS A 30 -3.80 -10.98 1.77
N THR A 31 -2.98 -11.33 2.76
CA THR A 31 -1.52 -11.40 2.61
C THR A 31 -1.12 -12.40 1.52
N THR A 32 -1.83 -13.52 1.42
CA THR A 32 -1.59 -14.54 0.37
C THR A 32 -1.99 -14.04 -1.02
N LEU A 33 -3.07 -13.25 -1.13
CA LEU A 33 -3.49 -12.61 -2.38
C LEU A 33 -2.42 -11.61 -2.83
N VAL A 34 -1.98 -10.74 -1.93
CA VAL A 34 -1.01 -9.70 -2.24
C VAL A 34 0.36 -10.28 -2.56
N ARG A 35 0.81 -11.33 -1.85
CA ARG A 35 2.04 -12.08 -2.16
C ARG A 35 2.02 -12.81 -3.50
N LYS A 36 0.84 -13.06 -4.08
CA LYS A 36 0.73 -13.65 -5.42
C LYS A 36 0.73 -12.61 -6.53
N MET A 37 0.37 -11.37 -6.20
CA MET A 37 0.55 -10.17 -7.03
C MET A 37 1.95 -9.58 -6.90
N ASP A 38 2.81 -10.24 -6.13
CA ASP A 38 4.21 -9.91 -5.95
C ASP A 38 4.95 -10.29 -7.24
N ASP A 39 4.86 -9.40 -8.22
CA ASP A 39 5.86 -9.29 -9.27
C ASP A 39 7.19 -8.94 -8.59
N GLU A 40 8.33 -9.42 -9.10
CA GLU A 40 9.68 -9.31 -8.48
C GLU A 40 10.11 -7.88 -8.08
N SER A 41 9.34 -6.86 -8.46
CA SER A 41 9.54 -5.45 -8.22
C SER A 41 8.89 -4.89 -6.94
N ARG A 42 8.05 -5.65 -6.22
CA ARG A 42 7.33 -5.14 -5.03
C ARG A 42 8.00 -5.58 -3.73
N ARG A 43 8.30 -4.61 -2.86
CA ARG A 43 8.87 -4.91 -1.54
C ARG A 43 7.75 -5.12 -0.52
N TYR A 44 7.77 -6.26 0.18
CA TYR A 44 6.91 -6.49 1.33
C TYR A 44 7.48 -5.83 2.59
N ILE A 45 6.66 -5.01 3.25
CA ILE A 45 6.97 -4.38 4.54
C ILE A 45 5.83 -4.65 5.53
N THR A 46 6.18 -4.89 6.79
CA THR A 46 5.19 -5.03 7.86
C THR A 46 5.45 -3.99 8.94
N LEU A 47 4.41 -3.29 9.37
CA LEU A 47 4.49 -2.35 10.51
C LEU A 47 4.46 -3.08 11.86
N ASP A 48 4.45 -4.42 11.83
CA ASP A 48 4.72 -5.22 13.01
C ASP A 48 6.21 -5.17 13.42
N ASP A 49 7.10 -4.96 12.44
CA ASP A 49 8.53 -4.74 12.67
C ASP A 49 8.75 -3.39 13.36
N GLN A 50 9.36 -3.41 14.54
CA GLN A 50 9.58 -2.22 15.36
C GLN A 50 10.46 -1.18 14.68
N THR A 51 11.41 -1.59 13.84
CA THR A 51 12.28 -0.69 13.10
C THR A 51 11.50 0.04 12.01
N VAL A 52 10.66 -0.71 11.28
CA VAL A 52 9.79 -0.15 10.23
C VAL A 52 8.76 0.78 10.83
N LEU A 53 8.14 0.38 11.95
CA LEU A 53 7.17 1.20 12.65
C LEU A 53 7.78 2.50 13.19
N ALA A 54 8.96 2.43 13.81
CA ALA A 54 9.65 3.61 14.31
C ALA A 54 9.97 4.60 13.18
N ALA A 55 10.44 4.10 12.03
CA ALA A 55 10.71 4.94 10.86
C ALA A 55 9.43 5.60 10.32
N ALA A 56 8.33 4.84 10.22
CA ALA A 56 7.03 5.34 9.79
C ALA A 56 6.46 6.39 10.74
N GLN A 57 6.69 6.26 12.04
CA GLN A 57 6.21 7.21 13.06
C GLN A 57 7.08 8.46 13.16
N SER A 58 8.41 8.33 12.98
CA SER A 58 9.33 9.47 13.09
C SER A 58 9.20 10.46 11.94
N ASP A 59 9.00 9.95 10.71
CA ASP A 59 8.77 10.78 9.52
C ASP A 59 7.82 10.05 8.55
N PRO A 60 6.49 10.18 8.76
CA PRO A 60 5.49 9.51 7.93
C PRO A 60 5.57 9.90 6.45
N ALA A 61 5.94 11.16 6.15
CA ALA A 61 5.99 11.66 4.78
C ALA A 61 7.24 11.15 4.05
N GLY A 62 8.42 11.27 4.67
CA GLY A 62 9.67 10.75 4.13
C GLY A 62 9.67 9.23 4.03
N PHE A 63 9.02 8.54 4.99
CA PHE A 63 8.83 7.10 4.93
C PHE A 63 8.08 6.69 3.66
N VAL A 64 6.97 7.34 3.31
CA VAL A 64 6.22 7.05 2.08
C VAL A 64 7.00 7.43 0.83
N HIS A 65 7.73 8.56 0.85
CA HIS A 65 8.49 9.03 -0.32
C HIS A 65 9.66 8.11 -0.69
N GLY A 66 10.22 7.38 0.28
CA GLY A 66 11.27 6.39 0.05
C GLY A 66 10.76 5.03 -0.47
N LEU A 67 9.45 4.87 -0.65
CA LEU A 67 8.82 3.63 -1.09
C LEU A 67 8.34 3.78 -2.53
N ASP A 68 8.79 2.87 -3.39
CA ASP A 68 8.48 2.93 -4.82
C ASP A 68 7.23 2.10 -5.13
N ARG A 69 7.33 0.77 -5.01
CA ARG A 69 6.19 -0.15 -5.01
C ARG A 69 6.28 -1.09 -3.82
N VAL A 70 5.36 -0.92 -2.87
CA VAL A 70 5.40 -1.68 -1.62
C VAL A 70 4.06 -2.26 -1.24
N ILE A 71 4.14 -3.38 -0.55
CA ILE A 71 3.03 -4.02 0.13
C ILE A 71 3.23 -3.74 1.62
N SER A 72 2.31 -3.00 2.23
CA SER A 72 2.34 -2.74 3.67
C SER A 72 1.25 -3.54 4.38
N ASP A 73 1.64 -4.29 5.43
CA ASP A 73 0.73 -4.99 6.32
C ASP A 73 0.62 -4.29 7.69
N GLU A 74 -0.49 -4.54 8.39
CA GLU A 74 -0.80 -3.99 9.71
C GLU A 74 -0.80 -2.44 9.76
N ILE A 75 -1.26 -1.79 8.67
CA ILE A 75 -1.29 -0.32 8.50
C ILE A 75 -1.97 0.45 9.64
N GLN A 76 -2.89 -0.19 10.36
CA GLN A 76 -3.52 0.40 11.54
C GLN A 76 -2.56 0.67 12.69
N ARG A 77 -1.33 0.13 12.66
CA ARG A 77 -0.26 0.47 13.63
C ARG A 77 0.34 1.85 13.39
N ALA A 78 0.25 2.38 12.16
CA ALA A 78 0.72 3.72 11.78
C ALA A 78 -0.35 4.47 10.96
N PRO A 79 -1.51 4.80 11.56
CA PRO A 79 -2.63 5.42 10.84
C PRO A 79 -2.30 6.82 10.28
N GLU A 80 -1.30 7.50 10.82
CA GLU A 80 -0.76 8.76 10.32
C GLU A 80 -0.28 8.69 8.87
N LEU A 81 0.14 7.52 8.38
CA LEU A 81 0.52 7.31 6.98
C LEU A 81 -0.63 7.57 6.00
N LEU A 82 -1.89 7.45 6.46
CA LEU A 82 -3.09 7.69 5.66
C LEU A 82 -3.63 9.12 5.79
N ARG A 83 -3.10 9.91 6.74
CA ARG A 83 -3.56 11.30 7.01
C ARG A 83 -2.84 12.30 6.12
N ASN A 84 -1.60 12.01 5.76
CA ASN A 84 -0.86 12.81 4.80
C ASN A 84 -1.45 12.55 3.43
N ARG A 85 -2.18 13.55 2.89
CA ARG A 85 -2.53 13.52 1.46
C ARG A 85 -1.22 13.40 0.71
N CYS A 86 -0.98 12.27 0.06
CA CYS A 86 0.01 12.19 -0.99
C CYS A 86 -0.44 13.20 -2.05
N SER A 87 0.15 14.39 -2.06
CA SER A 87 0.07 15.30 -3.19
C SER A 87 0.82 14.60 -4.33
N GLY A 88 0.08 13.80 -5.11
CA GLY A 88 0.59 13.27 -6.36
C GLY A 88 0.98 14.42 -7.30
N PRO A 89 1.81 14.16 -8.33
CA PRO A 89 2.11 15.18 -9.32
C PRO A 89 0.79 15.70 -9.90
N THR A 90 0.55 17.00 -9.77
CA THR A 90 -0.59 17.69 -10.38
C THR A 90 -0.53 17.43 -11.89
N LEU A 91 -1.41 16.57 -12.41
CA LEU A 91 -1.62 16.44 -13.86
C LEU A 91 -2.02 17.83 -14.40
N PRO A 92 -1.38 18.33 -15.47
CA PRO A 92 -1.71 19.65 -16.01
C PRO A 92 -3.15 19.66 -16.50
N SER A 93 -3.90 20.70 -16.10
CA SER A 93 -5.28 20.93 -16.52
C SER A 93 -5.35 21.08 -18.05
N PRO A 94 -6.28 20.42 -18.74
CA PRO A 94 -6.48 20.64 -20.17
C PRO A 94 -6.99 22.07 -20.38
N SER A 95 -6.34 22.77 -21.31
CA SER A 95 -6.73 24.10 -21.79
C SER A 95 -7.94 24.00 -22.72
#